data_AF-Q5XPY8-F1
#
_entry.id   AF-Q5XPY8-F1
#
_cell.length_a   1.000
_cell.length_b   1.000
_cell.length_c   1.000
_cell.angle_alpha   90.00
_cell.angle_beta   90.00
_cell.angle_gamma   90.00
#
_symmetry.space_group_name_H-M   'P 1'
#
loop_
_entity.id
_entity.type
_entity.pdbx_description
1 polymer ?
#
loop_
_entity_poly.entity_id
_entity_poly.type
_entity_poly.pdbx_seq_one_letter_code
_entity_poly.pdbx_strand_id
1 'polypeptide(L)'
;LIQVPSVATSVAIPFNKAGTNAVDLSVDQLCGVFSGRITTWNQLPATGRTGNIVVVYRNEASGTTELFTRFLAAKCVNESKKFVVTTNFADSFGVPPGAVPAVTSQGVMDALNAGDGRITYMSPDYAAPTLAGLDDATKVAKVAGVSPAPDNVS
;
A
#
# COMPACT_ATOMS: atom_id res chain seq x y z
N LEU A 1 -32.72 4.04 -4.47
CA LEU A 1 -31.55 3.27 -4.96
C LEU A 1 -31.26 2.14 -3.97
N ILE A 2 -30.67 1.03 -4.42
CA ILE A 2 -30.25 -0.08 -3.56
C ILE A 2 -28.76 -0.29 -3.78
N GLN A 3 -27.97 -0.34 -2.71
CA GLN A 3 -26.55 -0.67 -2.73
C GLN A 3 -26.38 -2.05 -2.09
N VAL A 4 -25.77 -3.00 -2.81
CA VAL A 4 -25.50 -4.36 -2.33
C VAL A 4 -24.02 -4.69 -2.44
N PRO A 5 -23.43 -5.42 -1.47
CA PRO A 5 -22.11 -5.98 -1.63
C PRO A 5 -22.05 -6.92 -2.84
N SER A 6 -20.97 -6.86 -3.61
CA SER A 6 -20.73 -7.77 -4.74
C SER A 6 -19.73 -8.86 -4.36
N VAL A 7 -18.53 -8.45 -3.92
CA VAL A 7 -17.43 -9.33 -3.53
C VAL A 7 -16.64 -8.73 -2.37
N ALA A 8 -16.00 -9.58 -1.58
CA ALA A 8 -14.94 -9.18 -0.65
C ALA A 8 -13.60 -9.15 -1.40
N THR A 9 -12.73 -8.19 -1.07
CA THR A 9 -11.41 -8.05 -1.72
C THR A 9 -10.38 -7.54 -0.71
N SER A 10 -9.13 -7.97 -0.87
CA SER A 10 -8.00 -7.45 -0.12
C SER A 10 -7.56 -6.09 -0.67
N VAL A 11 -6.70 -5.39 0.07
CA VAL A 11 -5.91 -4.28 -0.46
C VAL A 11 -4.45 -4.68 -0.35
N ALA A 12 -3.82 -4.94 -1.49
CA ALA A 12 -2.44 -5.36 -1.59
C ALA A 12 -1.48 -4.17 -1.46
N ILE A 13 -0.24 -4.45 -1.04
CA ILE A 13 0.83 -3.45 -0.91
C ILE A 13 1.98 -3.79 -1.89
N PRO A 14 1.80 -3.55 -3.20
CA PRO A 14 2.87 -3.77 -4.16
C PRO A 14 3.95 -2.68 -4.05
N PHE A 15 5.18 -3.06 -4.33
CA PHE A 15 6.34 -2.17 -4.29
C PHE A 15 7.33 -2.48 -5.41
N ASN A 16 8.08 -1.47 -5.82
CA ASN A 16 9.17 -1.59 -6.79
C ASN A 16 10.49 -1.28 -6.09
N LYS A 17 11.10 -2.30 -5.49
CA LYS A 17 12.44 -2.20 -4.92
C LYS A 17 13.15 -3.55 -5.02
N ALA A 18 14.22 -3.59 -5.82
CA ALA A 18 14.99 -4.82 -6.02
C ALA A 18 15.53 -5.38 -4.70
N GLY A 19 15.50 -6.71 -4.58
CA GLY A 19 15.96 -7.44 -3.39
C GLY A 19 15.38 -8.85 -3.38
N THR A 20 16.11 -9.79 -2.77
CA THR A 20 15.71 -11.21 -2.71
C THR A 20 14.96 -11.55 -1.43
N ASN A 21 15.10 -10.74 -0.38
CA ASN A 21 14.39 -10.96 0.87
C ASN A 21 12.91 -10.64 0.69
N ALA A 22 12.06 -11.45 1.32
CA ALA A 22 10.65 -11.16 1.49
C ALA A 22 10.47 -9.85 2.26
N VAL A 23 9.50 -9.04 1.83
CA VAL A 23 9.03 -7.87 2.57
C VAL A 23 7.78 -8.27 3.35
N ASP A 24 7.89 -8.20 4.66
CA ASP A 24 6.78 -8.39 5.59
C ASP A 24 6.75 -7.19 6.53
N LEU A 25 5.72 -6.36 6.36
CA LEU A 25 5.55 -5.14 7.14
C LEU A 25 4.69 -5.46 8.36
N SER A 26 5.18 -5.13 9.55
CA SER A 26 4.28 -4.98 10.68
C SER A 26 3.28 -3.85 10.40
N VAL A 27 2.14 -3.89 11.09
CA VAL A 27 1.11 -2.84 10.96
C VAL A 27 1.67 -1.46 11.29
N ASP A 28 2.52 -1.35 12.32
CA ASP A 28 3.17 -0.07 12.69
C ASP A 28 4.12 0.43 11.58
N GLN A 29 4.88 -0.47 10.95
CA GLN A 29 5.75 -0.10 9.82
C GLN A 29 4.94 0.37 8.61
N LEU A 30 3.82 -0.30 8.30
CA LEU A 30 2.91 0.12 7.25
C LEU A 30 2.37 1.54 7.54
N CYS A 31 1.90 1.78 8.77
CA CYS A 31 1.47 3.10 9.22
C CYS A 31 2.58 4.15 9.09
N GLY A 32 3.80 3.81 9.48
CA GLY A 32 4.96 4.68 9.38
C GLY A 32 5.31 5.05 7.94
N VAL A 33 5.21 4.11 7.00
CA VAL A 33 5.45 4.36 5.57
C VAL A 33 4.43 5.34 5.00
N PHE A 34 3.14 5.07 5.22
CA PHE A 34 2.06 5.87 4.60
C PHE A 34 1.80 7.21 5.31
N SER A 35 2.30 7.40 6.53
CA SER A 35 2.32 8.70 7.23
C SER A 35 3.55 9.55 6.88
N GLY A 36 4.60 8.92 6.31
CA GLY A 36 5.89 9.56 6.06
C GLY A 36 6.83 9.60 7.28
N ARG A 37 6.53 8.88 8.37
CA ARG A 37 7.48 8.67 9.49
C ARG A 37 8.64 7.76 9.08
N ILE A 38 8.37 6.77 8.23
CA ILE A 38 9.36 5.90 7.62
C ILE A 38 9.51 6.33 6.15
N THR A 39 10.65 6.92 5.81
CA THR A 39 10.92 7.51 4.49
C THR A 39 12.02 6.78 3.74
N THR A 40 12.67 5.80 4.36
CA THR A 40 13.74 5.02 3.74
C THR A 40 13.60 3.53 4.03
N TRP A 41 14.00 2.69 3.08
CA TRP A 41 14.03 1.23 3.23
C TRP A 41 15.01 0.78 4.31
N ASN A 42 16.04 1.59 4.62
CA ASN A 42 16.98 1.36 5.71
C ASN A 42 16.29 1.26 7.09
N GLN A 43 15.16 1.94 7.27
CA GLN A 43 14.35 1.88 8.50
C GLN A 43 13.51 0.58 8.58
N LEU A 44 13.54 -0.25 7.54
CA LEU A 44 12.90 -1.56 7.44
C LEU A 44 13.98 -2.65 7.27
N PRO A 45 14.85 -2.87 8.27
CA PRO A 45 16.09 -3.64 8.11
C PRO A 45 15.87 -5.10 7.69
N ALA A 46 14.76 -5.72 8.09
CA ALA A 46 14.41 -7.08 7.70
C ALA A 46 14.29 -7.27 6.17
N THR A 47 14.00 -6.18 5.44
CA THR A 47 13.87 -6.21 3.97
C THR A 47 15.21 -6.31 3.25
N GLY A 48 16.34 -6.03 3.92
CA GLY A 48 17.68 -5.95 3.29
C GLY A 48 17.81 -4.87 2.21
N ARG A 49 16.86 -3.93 2.12
CA ARG A 49 16.80 -2.87 1.11
C ARG A 49 17.25 -1.52 1.70
N THR A 50 17.74 -0.64 0.84
CA THR A 50 18.21 0.70 1.23
C THR A 50 17.70 1.78 0.26
N GLY A 51 17.81 3.04 0.66
CA GLY A 51 17.39 4.20 -0.14
C GLY A 51 15.95 4.65 0.15
N ASN A 52 15.51 5.66 -0.59
CA ASN A 52 14.24 6.34 -0.31
C ASN A 52 13.03 5.45 -0.61
N ILE A 53 11.99 5.62 0.21
CA ILE A 53 10.64 5.13 -0.05
C ILE A 53 9.86 6.28 -0.70
N VAL A 54 9.23 5.99 -1.83
CA VAL A 54 8.37 6.94 -2.54
C VAL A 54 6.97 6.36 -2.60
N VAL A 55 6.03 6.98 -1.88
CA VAL A 55 4.63 6.54 -1.90
C VAL A 55 3.97 7.00 -3.21
N VAL A 56 3.33 6.07 -3.92
CA VAL A 56 2.42 6.39 -5.03
C VAL A 56 1.00 6.28 -4.51
N TYR A 57 0.14 7.25 -4.83
CA TYR A 57 -1.23 7.30 -4.32
C TYR A 57 -2.24 7.72 -5.39
N ARG A 58 -3.52 7.44 -5.13
CA ARG A 58 -4.65 7.83 -5.98
C ARG A 58 -4.99 9.30 -5.79
N ASN A 59 -4.92 10.08 -6.87
CA ASN A 59 -5.19 11.53 -6.89
C ASN A 59 -6.60 11.88 -7.40
N GLU A 60 -7.54 10.99 -7.12
CA GLU A 60 -8.96 11.12 -7.40
C GLU A 60 -9.76 10.28 -6.40
N ALA A 61 -11.06 10.51 -6.33
CA ALA A 61 -11.94 9.73 -5.47
C ALA A 61 -11.87 8.24 -5.82
N SER A 62 -11.50 7.43 -4.82
CA SER A 62 -11.24 6.00 -4.99
C SER A 62 -11.79 5.17 -3.83
N GLY A 63 -12.56 4.14 -4.15
CA GLY A 63 -12.99 3.14 -3.17
C GLY A 63 -11.81 2.35 -2.58
N THR A 64 -10.75 2.09 -3.36
CA THR A 64 -9.53 1.46 -2.84
C THR A 64 -8.86 2.33 -1.77
N THR A 65 -8.86 3.66 -1.98
CA THR A 65 -8.39 4.61 -0.95
C THR A 65 -9.29 4.55 0.28
N GLU A 66 -10.61 4.49 0.12
CA GLU A 66 -11.52 4.38 1.28
C GLU A 66 -11.25 3.11 2.10
N LEU A 67 -11.15 1.95 1.45
CA LEU A 67 -10.86 0.69 2.12
C LEU A 67 -9.51 0.73 2.85
N PHE A 68 -8.47 1.26 2.19
CA PHE A 68 -7.14 1.36 2.76
C PHE A 68 -7.09 2.34 3.94
N THR A 69 -7.62 3.55 3.77
CA THR A 69 -7.63 4.57 4.83
C THR A 69 -8.52 4.18 6.01
N ARG A 70 -9.57 3.37 5.80
CA ARG A 70 -10.35 2.76 6.89
C ARG A 70 -9.49 1.82 7.75
N PHE A 71 -8.65 0.99 7.13
CA PHE A 71 -7.69 0.17 7.87
C PHE A 71 -6.69 1.03 8.63
N LEU A 72 -6.09 2.03 7.98
CA LEU A 72 -5.10 2.92 8.60
C LEU A 72 -5.71 3.71 9.77
N ALA A 73 -6.91 4.27 9.61
CA ALA A 73 -7.61 4.99 10.67
C ALA A 73 -7.87 4.12 11.91
N ALA A 74 -8.12 2.83 11.71
CA ALA A 74 -8.38 1.88 12.80
C ALA A 74 -7.10 1.39 13.49
N LYS A 75 -5.97 1.30 12.77
CA LYS A 75 -4.75 0.63 13.26
C LYS A 75 -3.60 1.57 13.57
N CYS A 76 -3.49 2.70 12.89
CA CYS A 76 -2.38 3.63 13.01
C CYS A 76 -2.61 4.65 14.13
N VAL A 77 -2.66 4.15 15.36
CA VAL A 77 -2.96 4.97 16.55
C VAL A 77 -1.74 5.71 17.12
N ASN A 78 -0.54 5.36 16.65
CA ASN A 78 0.75 5.88 17.17
C ASN A 78 1.40 6.96 16.30
N GLU A 79 0.75 7.38 15.20
CA GLU A 79 1.28 8.43 14.34
C GLU A 79 1.03 9.82 14.93
N SER A 80 1.74 10.84 14.41
CA SER A 80 1.63 12.23 14.90
C SER A 80 0.25 12.85 14.68
N LYS A 81 -0.56 12.27 13.78
CA LYS A 81 -1.94 12.61 13.50
C LYS A 81 -2.74 11.31 13.29
N LYS A 82 -4.05 11.43 13.12
CA LYS A 82 -4.90 10.30 12.77
C LYS A 82 -5.12 10.27 11.26
N PHE A 83 -5.06 9.08 10.66
CA PHE A 83 -5.60 8.89 9.33
C PHE A 83 -7.12 9.04 9.38
N VAL A 84 -7.66 9.79 8.42
CA VAL A 84 -9.11 9.94 8.24
C VAL A 84 -9.58 9.02 7.11
N VAL A 85 -10.75 8.41 7.28
CA VAL A 85 -11.38 7.60 6.23
C VAL A 85 -11.89 8.53 5.13
N THR A 86 -11.41 8.35 3.91
CA THR A 86 -11.71 9.22 2.78
C THR A 86 -11.47 8.48 1.46
N THR A 87 -12.08 8.97 0.38
CA THR A 87 -11.81 8.51 -0.98
C THR A 87 -10.59 9.19 -1.61
N ASN A 88 -10.10 10.29 -1.04
CA ASN A 88 -8.96 11.08 -1.53
C ASN A 88 -7.79 10.95 -0.57
N PHE A 89 -6.70 10.27 -0.96
CA PHE A 89 -5.65 9.89 -0.02
C PHE A 89 -4.95 11.11 0.60
N ALA A 90 -4.75 12.17 -0.18
CA ALA A 90 -4.15 13.41 0.27
C ALA A 90 -4.91 14.07 1.44
N ASP A 91 -6.23 13.85 1.52
CA ASP A 91 -7.10 14.39 2.57
C ASP A 91 -7.09 13.52 3.85
N SER A 92 -6.43 12.35 3.83
CA SER A 92 -6.45 11.41 4.97
C SER A 92 -5.52 11.84 6.09
N PHE A 93 -4.21 11.86 5.83
CA PHE A 93 -3.15 12.27 6.77
C PHE A 93 -2.31 13.43 6.21
N GLY A 94 -2.46 13.73 4.92
CA GLY A 94 -1.46 14.39 4.08
C GLY A 94 -0.65 13.36 3.29
N VAL A 95 0.17 13.85 2.34
CA VAL A 95 1.02 13.00 1.51
C VAL A 95 2.46 12.99 2.02
N PRO A 96 3.15 11.83 2.07
CA PRO A 96 4.56 11.77 2.41
C PRO A 96 5.42 12.61 1.45
N PRO A 97 6.60 13.10 1.89
CA PRO A 97 7.50 13.85 1.03
C PRO A 97 7.87 13.08 -0.24
N GLY A 98 7.80 13.76 -1.39
CA GLY A 98 8.12 13.15 -2.69
C GLY A 98 7.09 12.15 -3.20
N ALA A 99 5.93 12.02 -2.56
CA ALA A 99 4.87 11.13 -3.02
C ALA A 99 4.37 11.50 -4.43
N VAL A 100 4.08 10.47 -5.22
CA VAL A 100 3.69 10.60 -6.63
C VAL A 100 2.18 10.41 -6.78
N PRO A 101 1.43 11.43 -7.22
CA PRO A 101 0.03 11.26 -7.57
C PRO A 101 -0.09 10.48 -8.88
N ALA A 102 -1.06 9.59 -8.95
CA ALA A 102 -1.51 8.97 -10.20
C ALA A 102 -3.02 8.75 -10.15
N VAL A 103 -3.62 8.53 -11.31
CA VAL A 103 -5.06 8.26 -11.45
C VAL A 103 -5.27 6.87 -12.02
N THR A 104 -6.41 6.26 -11.70
CA THR A 104 -6.78 4.87 -12.01
C THR A 104 -5.86 3.84 -11.34
N SER A 105 -6.33 2.60 -11.21
CA SER A 105 -5.49 1.50 -10.70
C SER A 105 -4.29 1.24 -11.61
N GLN A 106 -4.50 1.24 -12.92
CA GLN A 106 -3.42 1.03 -13.90
C GLN A 106 -2.37 2.14 -13.85
N GLY A 107 -2.79 3.41 -13.85
CA GLY A 107 -1.84 4.53 -13.81
C GLY A 107 -1.00 4.57 -12.53
N VAL A 108 -1.54 4.11 -11.40
CA VAL A 108 -0.75 3.92 -10.17
C VAL A 108 0.27 2.81 -10.33
N MET A 109 -0.07 1.67 -10.96
CA MET A 109 0.90 0.59 -11.22
C MET A 109 1.97 1.01 -12.24
N ASP A 110 1.62 1.78 -13.27
CA ASP A 110 2.58 2.34 -14.21
C ASP A 110 3.55 3.29 -13.49
N ALA A 111 3.02 4.17 -12.63
CA ALA A 111 3.83 5.03 -11.79
C ALA A 111 4.69 4.21 -10.82
N LEU A 112 4.18 3.16 -10.17
CA LEU A 112 4.97 2.29 -9.30
C LEU A 112 6.19 1.71 -10.05
N ASN A 113 5.97 1.20 -11.26
CA ASN A 113 7.02 0.57 -12.07
C ASN A 113 8.01 1.57 -12.68
N ALA A 114 7.61 2.84 -12.84
CA ALA A 114 8.44 3.89 -13.44
C ALA A 114 9.56 4.42 -12.52
N GLY A 115 9.64 4.01 -11.25
CA GLY A 115 10.70 4.46 -10.35
C GLY A 115 11.06 3.45 -9.26
N ASP A 116 12.36 3.31 -8.99
CA ASP A 116 12.88 2.49 -7.89
C ASP A 116 12.49 3.07 -6.53
N GLY A 117 12.28 2.19 -5.54
CA GLY A 117 11.90 2.53 -4.18
C GLY A 117 10.43 2.88 -4.00
N ARG A 118 9.58 2.72 -5.02
CA ARG A 118 8.16 3.07 -4.94
C ARG A 118 7.34 2.02 -4.20
N ILE A 119 6.27 2.44 -3.52
CA ILE A 119 5.30 1.59 -2.83
C ILE A 119 3.90 2.19 -2.95
N THR A 120 2.86 1.35 -2.98
CA THR A 120 1.47 1.82 -3.06
C THR A 120 0.50 0.85 -2.40
N TYR A 121 -0.79 1.18 -2.41
CA TYR A 121 -1.92 0.35 -2.02
C TYR A 121 -2.77 0.07 -3.26
N MET A 122 -3.18 -1.17 -3.49
CA MET A 122 -3.77 -1.57 -4.77
C MET A 122 -4.79 -2.69 -4.65
N SER A 123 -5.74 -2.74 -5.60
CA SER A 123 -6.57 -3.94 -5.79
C SER A 123 -5.69 -5.14 -6.13
N PRO A 124 -5.95 -6.34 -5.58
CA PRO A 124 -5.18 -7.55 -5.90
C PRO A 124 -5.13 -7.84 -7.41
N ASP A 125 -6.20 -7.53 -8.16
CA ASP A 125 -6.28 -7.76 -9.61
C ASP A 125 -5.25 -6.96 -10.42
N TYR A 126 -4.73 -5.87 -9.85
CA TYR A 126 -3.71 -5.02 -10.49
C TYR A 126 -2.33 -5.18 -9.85
N ALA A 127 -2.27 -5.61 -8.59
CA ALA A 127 -1.02 -5.69 -7.82
C ALA A 127 -0.06 -6.76 -8.35
N ALA A 128 -0.58 -7.80 -9.01
CA ALA A 128 0.19 -8.85 -9.65
C ALA A 128 -0.55 -9.34 -10.92
N PRO A 129 0.18 -9.85 -11.93
CA PRO A 129 -0.44 -10.35 -13.17
C PRO A 129 -1.19 -11.68 -12.97
N THR A 130 -0.96 -12.37 -11.86
CA THR A 130 -1.59 -13.66 -11.52
C THR A 130 -1.89 -13.71 -10.03
N LEU A 131 -2.84 -14.57 -9.63
CA LEU A 131 -3.18 -14.78 -8.22
C LEU A 131 -1.97 -15.27 -7.41
N ALA A 132 -1.21 -16.24 -7.94
CA ALA A 132 0.02 -16.72 -7.30
C ALA A 132 1.09 -15.63 -7.14
N GLY A 133 1.08 -14.61 -8.02
CA GLY A 133 1.97 -13.46 -7.90
C GLY A 133 1.69 -12.59 -6.67
N LEU A 134 0.49 -12.69 -6.07
CA LEU A 134 0.17 -12.00 -4.82
C LEU A 134 0.92 -12.58 -3.61
N ASP A 135 1.41 -13.82 -3.71
CA ASP A 135 2.23 -14.47 -2.68
C ASP A 135 3.72 -14.20 -2.84
N ASP A 136 4.15 -13.55 -3.94
CA ASP A 136 5.54 -13.13 -4.11
C ASP A 136 5.88 -11.94 -3.23
N ALA A 137 6.32 -12.25 -2.01
CA ALA A 137 6.73 -11.28 -1.00
C ALA A 137 7.95 -10.42 -1.41
N THR A 138 8.58 -10.67 -2.56
CA THR A 138 9.64 -9.81 -3.11
C THR A 138 9.08 -8.66 -3.97
N LYS A 139 7.78 -8.70 -4.30
CA LYS A 139 7.06 -7.72 -5.14
C LYS A 139 5.80 -7.16 -4.47
N VAL A 140 5.09 -7.99 -3.71
CA VAL A 140 3.88 -7.62 -2.98
C VAL A 140 4.12 -7.86 -1.50
N ALA A 141 4.15 -6.81 -0.69
CA ALA A 141 4.49 -6.95 0.72
C ALA A 141 3.42 -7.74 1.47
N LYS A 142 3.87 -8.63 2.35
CA LYS A 142 3.01 -9.17 3.41
C LYS A 142 2.76 -8.10 4.44
N VAL A 143 1.62 -8.21 5.14
CA VAL A 143 1.31 -7.37 6.29
C VAL A 143 1.05 -8.28 7.47
N ALA A 144 1.88 -8.16 8.52
CA ALA A 144 1.84 -9.00 9.70
C ALA A 144 1.84 -10.52 9.38
N GLY A 145 2.68 -10.93 8.43
CA GLY A 145 2.82 -12.33 8.01
C GLY A 145 1.82 -12.82 6.97
N VAL A 146 0.80 -12.02 6.63
CA VAL A 146 -0.31 -12.42 5.75
C VAL A 146 -0.12 -11.81 4.35
N SER A 147 -0.25 -12.64 3.30
CA SER A 147 -0.28 -12.18 1.91
C SER A 147 -1.69 -11.73 1.50
N PRO A 148 -1.84 -10.85 0.50
CA PRO A 148 -3.15 -10.40 0.03
C PRO A 148 -3.85 -11.41 -0.89
N ALA A 149 -3.38 -12.66 -0.95
CA ALA A 149 -3.95 -13.72 -1.78
C ALA A 149 -5.40 -14.06 -1.38
N PRO A 150 -6.24 -14.54 -2.32
CA PRO A 150 -7.67 -14.80 -2.09
C PRO A 150 -7.99 -15.67 -0.87
N ASP A 151 -7.13 -16.64 -0.56
CA ASP A 151 -7.30 -17.55 0.59
C ASP A 151 -7.29 -16.83 1.96
N ASN A 152 -6.79 -15.59 2.01
CA ASN A 152 -6.75 -14.77 3.22
C ASN A 152 -7.89 -13.73 3.28
N VAL A 153 -8.85 -13.78 2.34
CA VAL A 153 -9.95 -12.82 2.21
C VAL A 153 -11.33 -13.46 2.47
N SER A 154 -11.37 -14.80 2.67
CA SER A 154 -12.57 -15.60 2.93
C SER A 154 -12.81 -15.93 4.39
#